data_AF-A6V429-F1
#
_entry.id   AF-A6V429-F1
#
_cell.length_a   1.000
_cell.length_b   1.000
_cell.length_c   1.000
_cell.angle_alpha   90.00
_cell.angle_beta   90.00
_cell.angle_gamma   90.00
#
_symmetry.space_group_name_H-M   'P 1'
#
loop_
_entity.id
_entity.type
_entity.pdbx_description
1 polymer ?
#
loop_
_entity_poly.entity_id
_entity_poly.type
_entity_poly.pdbx_seq_one_letter_code
_entity_poly.pdbx_strand_id
1 'polypeptide(L)'
;MAKTWIYAASAAAIGGALVGGWLLDPAPPEAPSQARQAPAVAPAAPPSAASATLPLANSGSLAPAPVATPTAPQRVTLWSGQLRSRDNAQGIPEYQTQVEPEQLDALALGQVLEMSLPGRERPLQARLASTHNSAGLPVWRGGLVDGDEAESLTVVRGSLETHINVATLDGSYSIIVDNRSGKTRVIDENDLAARSDPHGDHVDAPFAELPPMPPPAQG
;
A
#
# COMPACT_ATOMS: atom_id res chain seq x y z
N MET A 1 14.49 41.93 -12.41
CA MET A 1 14.45 41.06 -11.21
C MET A 1 14.46 39.62 -11.68
N ALA A 2 15.65 39.03 -11.86
CA ALA A 2 15.79 37.64 -12.31
C ALA A 2 15.89 36.73 -11.09
N LYS A 3 15.03 35.71 -11.00
CA LYS A 3 15.03 34.75 -9.89
C LYS A 3 15.50 33.40 -10.45
N THR A 4 16.80 33.15 -10.29
CA THR A 4 17.46 31.90 -10.65
C THR A 4 17.13 30.86 -9.58
N TRP A 5 16.48 29.76 -9.98
CA TRP A 5 16.22 28.64 -9.09
C TRP A 5 17.30 27.59 -9.34
N ILE A 6 18.06 27.29 -8.28
CA ILE A 6 19.09 26.24 -8.28
C ILE A 6 18.36 24.91 -8.08
N TYR A 7 18.31 24.08 -9.12
CA TYR A 7 17.91 22.68 -9.02
C TYR A 7 19.06 21.89 -8.42
N ALA A 8 18.89 21.40 -7.18
CA ALA A 8 19.77 20.36 -6.64
C ALA A 8 19.33 19.02 -7.23
N ALA A 9 20.13 18.50 -8.17
CA ALA A 9 20.00 17.15 -8.67
C ALA A 9 20.58 16.18 -7.62
N SER A 10 19.73 15.44 -6.93
CA SER A 10 20.17 14.30 -6.13
C SER A 10 20.09 13.05 -7.00
N ALA A 11 21.22 12.70 -7.59
CA ALA A 11 21.45 11.38 -8.14
C ALA A 11 21.67 10.41 -6.97
N ALA A 12 20.87 9.35 -6.90
CA ALA A 12 21.17 8.19 -6.07
C ALA A 12 21.15 6.96 -6.97
N ALA A 13 22.36 6.43 -7.20
CA ALA A 13 22.60 5.17 -7.87
C ALA A 13 22.03 4.03 -7.02
N ILE A 14 21.14 3.22 -7.59
CA ILE A 14 20.75 1.94 -6.99
C ILE A 14 21.68 0.90 -7.61
N GLY A 15 22.75 0.58 -6.86
CA GLY A 15 23.55 -0.62 -7.09
C GLY A 15 22.70 -1.85 -6.80
N GLY A 16 22.79 -2.83 -7.70
CA GLY A 16 22.10 -4.11 -7.58
C GLY A 16 22.70 -5.06 -6.52
N ALA A 17 22.15 -6.28 -6.56
CA ALA A 17 22.44 -7.46 -5.75
C ALA A 17 21.49 -7.60 -4.53
N LEU A 18 20.81 -8.71 -4.24
CA LEU A 18 21.04 -10.13 -4.55
C LEU A 18 19.73 -10.92 -4.64
N VAL A 19 19.68 -11.85 -5.60
CA VAL A 19 18.86 -13.07 -5.56
C VAL A 19 19.51 -14.02 -4.56
N GLY A 20 18.74 -14.64 -3.65
CA GLY A 20 19.24 -15.75 -2.83
C GLY A 20 18.31 -16.25 -1.73
N GLY A 21 17.69 -17.41 -1.97
CA GLY A 21 17.52 -18.48 -0.97
C GLY A 21 16.35 -18.38 0.01
N TRP A 22 15.21 -18.97 -0.36
CA TRP A 22 14.24 -19.48 0.62
C TRP A 22 14.86 -20.70 1.32
N LEU A 23 15.23 -20.54 2.60
CA LEU A 23 15.52 -21.65 3.50
C LEU A 23 14.35 -21.77 4.49
N LEU A 24 13.69 -22.94 4.50
CA LEU A 24 12.68 -23.32 5.48
C LEU A 24 13.21 -23.12 6.90
N ASP A 25 12.46 -22.43 7.75
CA ASP A 25 12.62 -22.49 9.21
C ASP A 25 11.27 -22.91 9.85
N PRO A 26 11.23 -24.02 10.62
CA PRO A 26 10.02 -24.58 11.21
C PRO A 26 9.59 -23.82 12.48
N ALA A 27 8.27 -23.73 12.69
CA ALA A 27 7.64 -23.09 13.83
C ALA A 27 8.16 -23.59 15.21
N PRO A 28 8.34 -22.72 16.22
CA PRO A 28 8.63 -23.15 17.58
C PRO A 28 7.36 -23.68 18.30
N PRO A 29 7.49 -24.70 19.17
CA PRO A 29 6.35 -25.33 19.85
C PRO A 29 5.77 -24.46 20.96
N GLU A 30 4.43 -24.36 21.01
CA GLU A 30 3.69 -23.81 22.15
C GLU A 30 3.91 -24.64 23.41
N ALA A 31 4.29 -23.98 24.51
CA ALA A 31 4.36 -24.56 25.84
C ALA A 31 2.96 -24.55 26.51
N PRO A 32 2.57 -25.62 27.23
CA PRO A 32 1.25 -25.75 27.81
C PRO A 32 1.09 -24.86 29.06
N SER A 33 0.14 -23.92 28.99
CA SER A 33 -0.27 -23.12 30.15
C SER A 33 -1.25 -23.92 31.02
N GLN A 34 -0.75 -24.52 32.11
CA GLN A 34 -1.57 -25.00 33.22
C GLN A 34 -2.23 -23.80 33.93
N ALA A 35 -3.49 -23.50 33.57
CA ALA A 35 -4.38 -22.75 34.44
C ALA A 35 -5.15 -23.74 35.33
N ARG A 36 -4.93 -23.62 36.63
CA ARG A 36 -5.55 -24.42 37.70
C ARG A 36 -7.08 -24.45 37.58
N GLN A 37 -7.59 -25.64 37.86
CA GLN A 37 -8.98 -25.98 38.14
C GLN A 37 -9.64 -25.02 39.16
N ALA A 38 -10.88 -24.63 38.89
CA ALA A 38 -11.86 -24.24 39.91
C ALA A 38 -13.21 -24.92 39.58
N PRO A 39 -13.93 -25.47 40.58
CA PRO A 39 -15.02 -26.43 40.35
C PRO A 39 -16.36 -25.78 40.00
N ALA A 40 -17.17 -26.56 39.29
CA ALA A 40 -18.56 -26.28 38.92
C ALA A 40 -19.50 -26.25 40.14
N VAL A 41 -20.46 -25.31 40.14
CA VAL A 41 -21.69 -25.40 40.93
C VAL A 41 -22.84 -24.88 40.07
N ALA A 42 -23.88 -25.70 39.92
CA ALA A 42 -25.19 -25.34 39.38
C ALA A 42 -26.24 -25.49 40.53
N PRO A 43 -27.53 -25.15 40.30
CA PRO A 43 -28.25 -24.03 40.94
C PRO A 43 -29.12 -24.44 42.14
N ALA A 44 -29.54 -23.47 42.96
CA ALA A 44 -30.61 -23.64 43.93
C ALA A 44 -31.56 -22.42 43.92
N ALA A 45 -32.86 -22.72 43.85
CA ALA A 45 -33.96 -21.75 43.82
C ALA A 45 -34.47 -21.42 45.26
N PRO A 46 -35.55 -20.62 45.44
CA PRO A 46 -35.59 -19.42 46.29
C PRO A 46 -36.16 -19.64 47.70
N PRO A 47 -36.28 -18.57 48.51
CA PRO A 47 -37.61 -18.28 49.06
C PRO A 47 -38.03 -16.79 49.00
N SER A 48 -39.35 -16.64 49.16
CA SER A 48 -40.23 -15.47 49.04
C SER A 48 -40.30 -14.60 50.31
N ALA A 49 -40.96 -13.43 50.15
CA ALA A 49 -41.41 -12.42 51.13
C ALA A 49 -40.42 -11.27 51.41
N ALA A 50 -40.79 -9.98 51.48
CA ALA A 50 -42.09 -9.30 51.53
C ALA A 50 -41.95 -7.83 51.04
N SER A 51 -43.10 -7.24 50.71
CA SER A 51 -43.32 -5.87 50.21
C SER A 51 -42.82 -4.75 51.14
N ALA A 52 -42.34 -3.65 50.54
CA ALA A 52 -42.48 -2.30 51.10
C ALA A 52 -42.61 -1.26 49.97
N THR A 53 -43.58 -0.38 50.13
CA THR A 53 -44.14 0.56 49.15
C THR A 53 -43.43 1.93 49.27
N LEU A 54 -43.01 2.50 48.11
CA LEU A 54 -42.92 3.92 47.62
C LEU A 54 -42.62 5.10 48.61
N PRO A 55 -42.27 6.32 48.13
CA PRO A 55 -41.56 6.77 46.91
C PRO A 55 -40.39 7.74 47.25
N LEU A 56 -39.55 8.12 46.28
CA LEU A 56 -38.83 9.41 46.36
C LEU A 56 -38.73 10.01 44.95
N ALA A 57 -39.42 11.14 44.76
CA ALA A 57 -39.21 12.00 43.62
C ALA A 57 -37.77 12.53 43.67
N ASN A 58 -36.99 12.31 42.63
CA ASN A 58 -35.85 13.16 42.37
C ASN A 58 -35.72 13.45 40.87
N SER A 59 -35.96 14.73 40.59
CA SER A 59 -35.68 15.48 39.40
C SER A 59 -34.35 15.10 38.74
N GLY A 60 -34.38 14.98 37.40
CA GLY A 60 -33.22 15.24 36.54
C GLY A 60 -32.03 14.30 36.69
N SER A 61 -32.05 13.18 35.98
CA SER A 61 -30.81 12.59 35.49
C SER A 61 -30.94 12.43 33.98
N LEU A 62 -30.56 13.48 33.25
CA LEU A 62 -30.16 13.33 31.87
C LEU A 62 -28.98 12.37 31.89
N ALA A 63 -29.21 11.12 31.47
CA ALA A 63 -28.10 10.24 31.14
C ALA A 63 -27.17 11.02 30.20
N PRO A 64 -25.85 11.09 30.47
CA PRO A 64 -24.93 11.74 29.56
C PRO A 64 -25.13 11.10 28.18
N ALA A 65 -25.45 11.93 27.18
CA ALA A 65 -25.57 11.45 25.82
C ALA A 65 -24.27 10.72 25.46
N PRO A 66 -24.33 9.52 24.83
CA PRO A 66 -23.13 8.85 24.38
C PRO A 66 -22.41 9.83 23.46
N VAL A 67 -21.19 10.21 23.85
CA VAL A 67 -20.33 11.05 23.04
C VAL A 67 -20.08 10.25 21.77
N ALA A 68 -20.68 10.67 20.65
CA ALA A 68 -20.45 10.04 19.37
C ALA A 68 -18.95 10.17 19.08
N THR A 69 -18.21 9.07 19.17
CA THR A 69 -16.85 9.01 18.66
C THR A 69 -16.92 9.34 17.16
N PRO A 70 -16.11 10.29 16.66
CA PRO A 70 -16.08 10.58 15.25
C PRO A 70 -15.72 9.28 14.52
N THR A 71 -16.67 8.76 13.74
CA THR A 71 -16.44 7.57 12.94
C THR A 71 -15.52 7.98 11.81
N ALA A 72 -14.31 7.41 11.77
CA ALA A 72 -13.38 7.65 10.67
C ALA A 72 -14.09 7.35 9.33
N PRO A 73 -13.87 8.16 8.29
CA PRO A 73 -14.53 7.96 7.01
C PRO A 73 -14.23 6.55 6.48
N GLN A 74 -15.27 5.81 6.11
CA GLN A 74 -15.14 4.46 5.56
C GLN A 74 -14.50 4.46 4.16
N ARG A 75 -14.58 5.59 3.46
CA ARG A 75 -13.99 5.82 2.15
C ARG A 75 -13.24 7.15 2.14
N VAL A 76 -12.05 7.14 1.56
CA VAL A 76 -11.18 8.31 1.43
C VAL A 76 -10.80 8.46 -0.04
N THR A 77 -11.18 9.57 -0.66
CA THR A 77 -10.76 9.91 -2.02
C THR A 77 -9.45 10.68 -1.96
N LEU A 78 -8.34 10.03 -2.33
CA LEU A 78 -7.01 10.65 -2.31
C LEU A 78 -6.89 11.76 -3.36
N TRP A 79 -7.40 11.50 -4.57
CA TRP A 79 -7.58 12.52 -5.60
C TRP A 79 -8.59 12.02 -6.63
N SER A 80 -9.16 12.95 -7.38
CA SER A 80 -10.09 12.66 -8.46
C SER A 80 -9.82 13.54 -9.67
N GLY A 81 -10.15 13.02 -10.86
CA GLY A 81 -10.14 13.78 -12.11
C GLY A 81 -8.86 13.63 -12.93
N GLN A 82 -8.64 14.62 -13.81
CA GLN A 82 -7.61 14.56 -14.85
C GLN A 82 -6.21 14.74 -14.25
N LEU A 83 -5.33 13.76 -14.45
CA LEU A 83 -3.92 13.91 -14.11
C LEU A 83 -3.20 14.74 -15.17
N ARG A 84 -2.29 15.62 -14.74
CA ARG A 84 -1.48 16.43 -15.67
C ARG A 84 -0.24 15.64 -16.07
N SER A 85 -0.16 15.25 -17.34
CA SER A 85 1.04 14.58 -17.86
C SER A 85 2.16 15.59 -18.10
N ARG A 86 3.38 15.20 -17.73
CA ARG A 86 4.63 15.91 -17.99
C ARG A 86 5.72 14.90 -18.24
N ASP A 87 6.48 15.06 -19.30
CA ASP A 87 7.67 14.24 -19.52
C ASP A 87 8.75 14.58 -18.48
N ASN A 88 9.28 13.56 -17.82
CA ASN A 88 10.42 13.72 -16.94
C ASN A 88 11.73 13.87 -17.74
N ALA A 89 12.86 14.05 -17.06
CA ALA A 89 14.16 14.23 -17.72
C ALA A 89 14.61 13.04 -18.58
N GLN A 90 14.01 11.86 -18.37
CA GLN A 90 14.24 10.64 -19.15
C GLN A 90 13.16 10.43 -20.24
N GLY A 91 12.27 11.40 -20.45
CA GLY A 91 11.18 11.34 -21.43
C GLY A 91 10.04 10.41 -21.05
N ILE A 92 9.99 9.91 -19.81
CA ILE A 92 8.92 9.05 -19.30
C ILE A 92 7.75 9.94 -18.87
N PRO A 93 6.50 9.62 -19.27
CA PRO A 93 5.33 10.36 -18.84
C PRO A 93 5.16 10.24 -17.33
N GLU A 94 5.24 11.36 -16.65
CA GLU A 94 4.91 11.50 -15.23
C GLU A 94 3.59 12.25 -15.10
N TYR A 95 2.68 11.69 -14.34
CA TYR A 95 1.37 12.28 -14.10
C TYR A 95 1.36 12.98 -12.75
N GLN A 96 0.97 14.25 -12.74
CA GLN A 96 0.98 15.09 -11.53
C GLN A 96 -0.45 15.34 -11.04
N THR A 97 -0.62 15.20 -9.73
CA THR A 97 -1.87 15.47 -9.01
C THR A 97 -1.54 15.96 -7.58
N GLN A 98 -2.57 16.14 -6.76
CA GLN A 98 -2.44 16.57 -5.37
C GLN A 98 -3.37 15.76 -4.48
N VAL A 99 -2.84 15.28 -3.36
CA VAL A 99 -3.59 14.66 -2.27
C VAL A 99 -3.58 15.61 -1.07
N GLU A 100 -4.64 15.57 -0.27
CA GLU A 100 -4.66 16.30 1.00
C GLU A 100 -3.83 15.52 2.04
N PRO A 101 -2.77 16.11 2.63
CA PRO A 101 -1.92 15.39 3.59
C PRO A 101 -2.69 14.78 4.76
N GLU A 102 -3.75 15.45 5.22
CA GLU A 102 -4.61 14.96 6.32
C GLU A 102 -5.28 13.61 6.01
N GLN A 103 -5.50 13.30 4.73
CA GLN A 103 -6.05 12.00 4.31
C GLN A 103 -5.03 10.87 4.47
N LEU A 104 -3.75 11.17 4.28
CA LEU A 104 -2.66 10.21 4.55
C LEU A 104 -2.43 10.03 6.05
N ASP A 105 -2.71 11.06 6.84
CA ASP A 105 -2.71 11.00 8.31
C ASP A 105 -3.81 10.08 8.87
N ALA A 106 -4.96 10.05 8.20
CA ALA A 106 -6.14 9.33 8.65
C ALA A 106 -6.28 7.89 8.10
N LEU A 107 -5.22 7.33 7.51
CA LEU A 107 -5.25 5.97 6.96
C LEU A 107 -5.50 4.92 8.05
N ALA A 108 -6.53 4.10 7.85
CA ALA A 108 -6.98 3.08 8.78
C ALA A 108 -7.41 1.79 8.07
N LEU A 109 -7.34 0.67 8.79
CA LEU A 109 -7.82 -0.62 8.29
C LEU A 109 -9.31 -0.58 7.96
N GLY A 110 -9.68 -1.31 6.93
CA GLY A 110 -11.05 -1.42 6.44
C GLY A 110 -11.50 -0.25 5.57
N GLN A 111 -10.74 0.85 5.51
CA GLN A 111 -11.04 1.98 4.64
C GLN A 111 -10.84 1.63 3.17
N VAL A 112 -11.69 2.22 2.32
CA VAL A 112 -11.55 2.17 0.87
C VAL A 112 -10.86 3.45 0.40
N LEU A 113 -9.69 3.31 -0.21
CA LEU A 113 -8.99 4.38 -0.90
C LEU A 113 -9.47 4.48 -2.33
N GLU A 114 -9.85 5.68 -2.75
CA GLU A 114 -10.29 5.97 -4.10
C GLU A 114 -9.29 6.92 -4.77
N MET A 115 -8.83 6.58 -5.97
CA MET A 115 -7.87 7.39 -6.72
C MET A 115 -8.01 7.23 -8.23
N SER A 116 -7.84 8.30 -9.00
CA SER A 116 -7.83 8.22 -10.47
C SER A 116 -6.44 7.84 -10.98
N LEU A 117 -6.34 6.84 -11.87
CA LEU A 117 -5.09 6.39 -12.47
C LEU A 117 -5.07 6.66 -13.98
N PRO A 118 -3.89 6.92 -14.59
CA PRO A 118 -3.78 7.09 -16.03
C PRO A 118 -4.17 5.78 -16.75
N GLY A 119 -4.85 5.90 -17.89
CA GLY A 119 -5.32 4.75 -18.68
C GLY A 119 -6.64 4.13 -18.21
N ARG A 120 -7.18 4.53 -17.05
CA ARG A 120 -8.46 4.00 -16.52
C ARG A 120 -9.59 5.02 -16.62
N GLU A 121 -10.77 4.56 -17.06
CA GLU A 121 -11.98 5.39 -17.13
C GLU A 121 -12.61 5.64 -15.76
N ARG A 122 -12.49 4.67 -14.84
CA ARG A 122 -13.06 4.73 -13.49
C ARG A 122 -11.96 4.87 -12.45
N PRO A 123 -12.20 5.63 -11.37
CA PRO A 123 -11.29 5.65 -10.23
C PRO A 123 -11.07 4.25 -9.69
N LEU A 124 -9.81 3.95 -9.38
CA LEU A 124 -9.41 2.77 -8.63
C LEU A 124 -9.99 2.86 -7.22
N GLN A 125 -10.62 1.78 -6.76
CA GLN A 125 -11.02 1.61 -5.37
C GLN A 125 -10.25 0.43 -4.77
N ALA A 126 -9.55 0.67 -3.67
CA ALA A 126 -8.79 -0.36 -2.97
C ALA A 126 -9.07 -0.35 -1.48
N ARG A 127 -9.34 -1.52 -0.89
CA ARG A 127 -9.63 -1.63 0.54
C ARG A 127 -8.39 -2.02 1.32
N LEU A 128 -8.02 -1.20 2.31
CA LEU A 128 -6.92 -1.51 3.23
C LEU A 128 -7.33 -2.70 4.11
N ALA A 129 -6.65 -3.82 3.94
CA ALA A 129 -6.99 -5.09 4.59
C ALA A 129 -6.04 -5.42 5.74
N SER A 130 -4.77 -5.05 5.63
CA SER A 130 -3.77 -5.29 6.67
C SER A 130 -2.81 -4.11 6.82
N THR A 131 -2.21 -4.03 8.00
CA THR A 131 -1.17 -3.04 8.31
C THR A 131 -0.08 -3.73 9.11
N HIS A 132 1.16 -3.43 8.80
CA HIS A 132 2.32 -3.87 9.56
C HIS A 132 3.39 -2.78 9.54
N ASN A 133 4.33 -2.84 10.47
CA ASN A 133 5.49 -1.95 10.43
C ASN A 133 6.64 -2.67 9.73
N SER A 134 7.38 -1.96 8.89
CA SER A 134 8.60 -2.44 8.24
C SER A 134 9.69 -1.40 8.39
N ALA A 135 10.83 -1.77 8.98
CA ALA A 135 11.91 -0.83 9.31
C ALA A 135 11.45 0.42 10.09
N GLY A 136 10.42 0.28 10.95
CA GLY A 136 9.84 1.38 11.72
C GLY A 136 8.84 2.27 10.96
N LEU A 137 8.56 1.96 9.69
CA LEU A 137 7.58 2.67 8.87
C LEU A 137 6.26 1.88 8.81
N PRO A 138 5.09 2.54 8.97
CA PRO A 138 3.82 1.87 8.78
C PRO A 138 3.57 1.57 7.30
N VAL A 139 3.15 0.33 7.06
CA VAL A 139 2.85 -0.24 5.75
C VAL A 139 1.44 -0.80 5.79
N TRP A 140 0.58 -0.34 4.88
CA TRP A 140 -0.74 -0.92 4.64
C TRP A 140 -0.73 -1.74 3.36
N ARG A 141 -1.49 -2.83 3.36
CA ARG A 141 -1.78 -3.61 2.15
C ARG A 141 -3.28 -3.75 1.99
N GLY A 142 -3.71 -3.75 0.74
CA GLY A 142 -5.11 -3.85 0.35
C GLY A 142 -5.29 -4.57 -0.96
N GLY A 143 -6.50 -5.09 -1.16
CA GLY A 143 -6.97 -5.58 -2.45
C GLY A 143 -7.84 -4.53 -3.13
N LEU A 144 -7.93 -4.59 -4.45
CA LEU A 144 -8.87 -3.78 -5.21
C LEU A 144 -10.31 -4.26 -4.91
N VAL A 145 -11.26 -3.33 -4.80
CA VAL A 145 -12.67 -3.65 -4.46
C VAL A 145 -13.36 -4.39 -5.60
N ASP A 146 -13.12 -3.95 -6.83
CA ASP A 146 -13.67 -4.54 -8.07
C ASP A 146 -12.57 -5.29 -8.87
N GLY A 147 -11.46 -5.65 -8.22
CA GLY A 147 -10.31 -6.28 -8.85
C GLY A 147 -10.17 -7.76 -8.55
N ASP A 148 -9.25 -8.39 -9.26
CA ASP A 148 -8.86 -9.79 -9.09
C ASP A 148 -7.99 -10.02 -7.84
N GLU A 149 -7.87 -11.26 -7.38
CA GLU A 149 -7.03 -11.60 -6.22
C GLU A 149 -5.54 -11.34 -6.44
N ALA A 150 -5.10 -11.34 -7.71
CA ALA A 150 -3.74 -10.96 -8.09
C ALA A 150 -3.49 -9.44 -8.00
N GLU A 151 -4.55 -8.62 -7.99
CA GLU A 151 -4.43 -7.16 -7.94
C GLU A 151 -4.30 -6.66 -6.51
N SER A 152 -3.35 -5.76 -6.27
CA SER A 152 -3.02 -5.32 -4.92
C SER A 152 -2.60 -3.85 -4.85
N LEU A 153 -2.75 -3.31 -3.64
CA LEU A 153 -2.29 -1.98 -3.28
C LEU A 153 -1.43 -2.06 -2.04
N THR A 154 -0.26 -1.41 -2.08
CA THR A 154 0.62 -1.26 -0.92
C THR A 154 0.89 0.21 -0.66
N VAL A 155 0.72 0.67 0.58
CA VAL A 155 1.03 2.03 1.02
C VAL A 155 2.14 1.95 2.05
N VAL A 156 3.25 2.65 1.83
CA VAL A 156 4.35 2.79 2.78
C VAL A 156 4.46 4.27 3.13
N ARG A 157 4.25 4.60 4.40
CA ARG A 157 4.30 5.99 4.85
C ARG A 157 5.61 6.29 5.55
N GLY A 158 6.43 7.10 4.90
CA GLY A 158 7.66 7.66 5.46
C GLY A 158 7.41 8.95 6.23
N SER A 159 8.49 9.55 6.73
CA SER A 159 8.44 10.86 7.39
C SER A 159 8.28 12.02 6.40
N LEU A 160 8.90 11.92 5.22
CA LEU A 160 8.88 12.96 4.18
C LEU A 160 7.89 12.63 3.07
N GLU A 161 7.84 11.37 2.66
CA GLU A 161 7.07 10.93 1.51
C GLU A 161 6.25 9.68 1.83
N THR A 162 5.14 9.52 1.13
CA THR A 162 4.33 8.30 1.13
C THR A 162 4.43 7.67 -0.25
N HIS A 163 4.76 6.37 -0.27
CA HIS A 163 4.86 5.58 -1.48
C HIS A 163 3.63 4.67 -1.57
N ILE A 164 2.91 4.76 -2.68
CA ILE A 164 1.77 3.89 -2.98
C ILE A 164 2.12 3.11 -4.24
N ASN A 165 2.15 1.78 -4.14
CA ASN A 165 2.30 0.91 -5.30
C ASN A 165 0.97 0.22 -5.56
N VAL A 166 0.54 0.21 -6.82
CA VAL A 166 -0.69 -0.44 -7.27
C VAL A 166 -0.34 -1.42 -8.38
N ALA A 167 -0.57 -2.71 -8.12
CA ALA A 167 -0.44 -3.76 -9.13
C ALA A 167 -1.84 -4.13 -9.63
N THR A 168 -2.05 -3.98 -10.93
CA THR A 168 -3.31 -4.29 -11.62
C THR A 168 -3.03 -5.25 -12.76
N LEU A 169 -4.07 -5.88 -13.33
CA LEU A 169 -3.88 -6.74 -14.49
C LEU A 169 -3.43 -5.98 -15.75
N ASP A 170 -3.74 -4.69 -15.82
CA ASP A 170 -3.41 -3.81 -16.96
C ASP A 170 -2.01 -3.17 -16.84
N GLY A 171 -1.43 -3.18 -15.63
CA GLY A 171 -0.14 -2.57 -15.37
C GLY A 171 0.11 -2.28 -13.89
N SER A 172 1.32 -1.79 -13.62
CA SER A 172 1.76 -1.40 -12.28
C SER A 172 2.01 0.10 -12.22
N TYR A 173 1.59 0.72 -11.12
CA TYR A 173 1.76 2.16 -10.89
C TYR A 173 2.56 2.40 -9.62
N SER A 174 3.53 3.31 -9.71
CA SER A 174 4.30 3.82 -8.59
C SER A 174 3.94 5.26 -8.33
N ILE A 175 3.44 5.54 -7.13
CA ILE A 175 2.93 6.84 -6.74
C ILE A 175 3.73 7.36 -5.56
N ILE A 176 4.26 8.57 -5.68
CA ILE A 176 5.04 9.25 -4.63
C ILE A 176 4.32 10.52 -4.23
N VAL A 177 4.05 10.66 -2.94
CA VAL A 177 3.45 11.85 -2.35
C VAL A 177 4.43 12.53 -1.41
N ASP A 178 4.64 13.84 -1.55
CA ASP A 178 5.28 14.67 -0.52
C ASP A 178 4.30 14.94 0.63
N ASN A 179 4.58 14.44 1.83
CA ASN A 179 3.66 14.48 2.98
C ASN A 179 3.41 15.91 3.49
N ARG A 180 4.26 16.88 3.14
CA ARG A 180 4.11 18.26 3.60
C ARG A 180 3.23 19.10 2.67
N SER A 181 3.37 18.92 1.36
CA SER A 181 2.71 19.74 0.34
C SER A 181 1.58 19.00 -0.39
N GLY A 182 1.47 17.68 -0.22
CA GLY A 182 0.50 16.84 -0.91
C GLY A 182 0.79 16.64 -2.39
N LYS A 183 1.90 17.19 -2.91
CA LYS A 183 2.28 17.03 -4.32
C LYS A 183 2.49 15.56 -4.62
N THR A 184 1.77 15.07 -5.62
CA THR A 184 1.71 13.66 -5.95
C THR A 184 2.20 13.44 -7.38
N ARG A 185 3.08 12.46 -7.53
CA ARG A 185 3.61 11.99 -8.81
C ARG A 185 3.13 10.55 -9.01
N VAL A 186 2.53 10.27 -10.15
CA VAL A 186 2.05 8.95 -10.55
C VAL A 186 2.85 8.53 -11.78
N ILE A 187 3.50 7.38 -11.68
CA ILE A 187 4.38 6.81 -12.70
C ILE A 187 3.76 5.49 -13.13
N ASP A 188 3.56 5.31 -14.43
CA ASP A 188 3.22 4.03 -15.02
C ASP A 188 4.50 3.21 -15.22
N GLU A 189 4.64 2.08 -14.51
CA GLU A 189 5.85 1.25 -14.56
C GLU A 189 5.94 0.44 -15.86
N ASN A 190 4.82 0.28 -16.58
CA ASN A 190 4.80 -0.40 -17.87
C ASN A 190 5.49 0.43 -18.96
N ASP A 191 5.31 1.76 -19.00
CA ASP A 191 6.06 2.64 -19.91
C ASP A 191 7.58 2.62 -19.63
N LEU A 192 7.96 2.52 -18.35
CA LEU A 192 9.36 2.38 -17.94
C LEU A 192 9.96 1.03 -18.40
N ALA A 193 9.21 -0.06 -18.23
CA ALA A 193 9.63 -1.39 -18.67
C ALA A 193 9.75 -1.49 -20.20
N ALA A 194 8.79 -0.96 -20.95
CA ALA A 194 8.79 -0.97 -22.42
C ALA A 194 10.01 -0.25 -23.02
N ARG A 195 10.53 0.78 -22.35
CA ARG A 195 11.72 1.52 -22.80
C ARG A 195 13.05 0.93 -22.31
N SER A 196 13.00 0.10 -21.27
CA SER A 196 14.18 -0.56 -20.73
C SER A 196 14.60 -1.79 -21.54
N ASP A 197 13.85 -2.17 -22.59
CA ASP A 197 14.19 -3.28 -23.47
C ASP A 197 15.57 -3.05 -24.15
N PRO A 198 16.61 -3.80 -23.76
CA PRO A 198 17.95 -3.67 -24.31
C PRO A 198 18.10 -4.28 -25.71
N HIS A 199 17.06 -4.89 -26.28
CA HIS A 199 17.10 -5.50 -27.62
C HIS A 199 17.09 -4.49 -28.77
N GLY A 200 17.12 -3.18 -28.49
CA GLY A 200 17.32 -2.14 -29.51
C GLY A 200 18.77 -1.99 -30.00
N ASP A 201 19.75 -2.59 -29.32
CA ASP A 201 21.19 -2.54 -29.68
C ASP A 201 21.70 -3.89 -30.21
N HIS A 202 20.89 -4.58 -31.00
CA HIS A 202 21.43 -5.65 -31.84
C HIS A 202 22.17 -5.00 -33.01
N VAL A 203 23.50 -4.98 -32.93
CA VAL A 203 24.32 -4.89 -34.13
C VAL A 203 24.09 -6.19 -34.88
N ASP A 204 23.41 -6.15 -36.04
CA ASP A 204 23.37 -7.26 -36.98
C ASP A 204 24.83 -7.56 -37.37
N ALA A 205 25.46 -8.49 -36.66
CA ALA A 205 26.76 -8.99 -37.05
C ALA A 205 26.57 -9.71 -38.39
N PRO A 206 27.23 -9.29 -39.48
CA PRO A 206 27.13 -10.03 -40.73
C PRO A 206 27.60 -11.46 -40.45
N PHE A 207 26.78 -12.44 -40.79
CA PHE A 207 27.15 -13.85 -40.73
C PHE A 207 28.42 -14.06 -41.58
N ALA A 208 29.59 -14.01 -40.92
CA ALA A 208 30.82 -14.45 -41.52
C ALA A 208 30.83 -15.98 -41.45
N GLU A 209 30.69 -16.61 -42.61
CA GLU A 209 30.77 -18.06 -42.76
C GLU A 209 32.12 -18.53 -42.17
N LEU A 210 32.06 -19.37 -41.12
CA LEU A 210 33.27 -19.91 -40.50
C LEU A 210 34.02 -20.74 -41.55
N PRO A 211 35.35 -20.60 -41.68
CA PRO A 211 36.11 -21.42 -42.61
C PRO A 211 35.90 -22.91 -42.27
N PRO A 212 35.72 -23.79 -43.28
CA PRO A 212 35.48 -25.20 -43.04
C PRO A 212 36.66 -25.81 -42.28
N MET A 213 36.36 -26.66 -41.30
CA MET A 213 37.39 -27.31 -40.49
C MET A 213 38.35 -28.11 -41.39
N PRO A 214 39.66 -28.06 -41.13
CA PRO A 214 40.61 -28.87 -41.87
C PRO A 214 40.29 -30.37 -41.66
N PRO A 215 40.50 -31.21 -42.67
CA PRO A 215 40.25 -32.64 -42.55
C PRO A 215 41.14 -33.22 -41.44
N PRO A 216 40.66 -34.26 -40.73
CA PRO A 216 41.44 -34.90 -39.67
C PRO A 216 42.74 -35.44 -40.27
N ALA A 217 43.87 -35.11 -39.62
CA ALA A 217 45.16 -35.65 -40.01
C ALA A 217 45.13 -37.18 -39.89
N GLN A 218 45.36 -37.87 -41.01
CA GLN A 218 45.66 -39.30 -40.98
C GLN A 218 47.13 -39.45 -40.55
N GLY A 219 47.37 -40.45 -39.69
CA GLY A 219 48.61 -40.67 -38.94
C GLY A 219 49.87 -40.92 -39.76
#